data_AF-A0A252DGW4-F1
#
_entry.id   AF-A0A252DGW4-F1
#
_cell.length_a   1.000
_cell.length_b   1.000
_cell.length_c   1.000
_cell.angle_alpha   90.00
_cell.angle_beta   90.00
_cell.angle_gamma   90.00
#
_symmetry.space_group_name_H-M   'P 1'
#
loop_
_entity.id
_entity.type
_entity.pdbx_description
1 polymer ?
#
loop_
_entity_poly.entity_id
_entity_poly.type
_entity_poly.pdbx_seq_one_letter_code
_entity_poly.pdbx_strand_id
1 'polypeptide(L)'
;MAYAVYDIKLEQVGQSMSDGDTIRFYDQGRVCPPDQIQIGLQLVGNVDWWKGIILFNQEGYQTVIDRAGPNRDVAYGIIKTSDLIDINQEGGVKYLVLGKAKAFGVHTNEYCITNANQKLIGGHQYLFKWEKD
;
A
#
# COMPACT_ATOMS: atom_id res chain seq x y z
N MET A 1 5.17 -14.93 11.81
CA MET A 1 6.08 -13.98 11.14
C MET A 1 5.37 -12.65 11.07
N ALA A 2 6.04 -11.54 11.35
CA ALA A 2 5.46 -10.21 11.15
C ALA A 2 5.51 -9.89 9.64
N TYR A 3 4.39 -9.48 9.06
CA TYR A 3 4.26 -9.18 7.62
C TYR A 3 4.89 -7.83 7.26
N ALA A 4 5.03 -6.94 8.25
CA ALA A 4 5.65 -5.63 8.18
C ALA A 4 6.27 -5.26 9.54
N VAL A 5 7.01 -4.15 9.61
CA VAL A 5 7.55 -3.59 10.85
C VAL A 5 6.43 -3.09 11.77
N TYR A 6 5.42 -2.43 11.21
CA TYR A 6 4.30 -1.84 11.94
C TYR A 6 2.96 -2.32 11.40
N ASP A 7 2.07 -2.73 12.30
CA ASP A 7 0.66 -2.92 12.00
C ASP A 7 -0.09 -1.61 12.25
N ILE A 8 -0.81 -1.13 11.24
CA ILE A 8 -1.58 0.11 11.31
C ILE A 8 -2.99 -0.12 10.76
N LYS A 9 -3.91 0.77 11.13
CA LYS A 9 -5.18 0.95 10.43
C LYS A 9 -5.04 2.04 9.37
N LEU A 10 -5.87 1.98 8.33
CA LEU A 10 -5.83 2.93 7.22
C LEU A 10 -5.99 4.39 7.69
N GLU A 11 -6.83 4.63 8.69
CA GLU A 11 -7.02 5.95 9.30
C GLU A 11 -5.77 6.51 10.01
N GLN A 12 -4.75 5.69 10.26
CA GLN A 12 -3.46 6.13 10.81
C GLN A 12 -2.46 6.52 9.71
N VAL A 13 -2.78 6.27 8.44
CA VAL A 13 -1.99 6.79 7.31
C VAL A 13 -2.16 8.30 7.26
N GLY A 14 -1.07 9.02 7.49
CA GLY A 14 -1.14 10.47 7.64
C GLY A 14 0.21 11.10 7.91
N GLN A 15 0.20 12.14 8.73
CA GLN A 15 1.41 12.84 9.16
C GLN A 15 2.10 12.10 10.31
N SER A 16 3.43 12.15 10.34
CA SER A 16 4.25 11.63 11.44
C SER A 16 3.98 10.17 11.77
N MET A 17 3.98 9.30 10.75
CA MET A 17 3.87 7.86 10.93
C MET A 17 5.08 7.30 11.70
N SER A 18 5.02 6.04 12.14
CA SER A 18 5.97 5.46 13.11
C SER A 18 7.45 5.56 12.71
N ASP A 19 7.78 5.54 11.42
CA ASP A 19 9.15 5.71 10.93
C ASP A 19 9.49 7.15 10.53
N GLY A 20 8.64 8.12 10.87
CA GLY A 20 8.79 9.54 10.51
C GLY A 20 8.19 9.93 9.16
N ASP A 21 7.59 8.97 8.45
CA ASP A 21 6.96 9.17 7.15
C ASP A 21 5.76 10.13 7.22
N THR A 22 5.45 10.73 6.08
CA THR A 22 4.18 11.41 5.85
C THR A 22 3.56 10.90 4.57
N ILE A 23 2.39 10.28 4.68
CA ILE A 23 1.65 9.71 3.56
C ILE A 23 0.24 10.27 3.60
N ARG A 24 -0.18 10.94 2.53
CA ARG A 24 -1.58 11.33 2.36
C ARG A 24 -2.33 10.25 1.63
N PHE A 25 -3.55 10.00 2.10
CA PHE A 25 -4.45 9.01 1.53
C PHE A 25 -5.70 9.70 0.98
N TYR A 26 -6.12 9.29 -0.21
CA TYR A 26 -7.33 9.81 -0.86
C TYR A 26 -8.18 8.67 -1.41
N ASP A 27 -9.48 8.68 -1.10
CA ASP A 27 -10.48 7.96 -1.88
C ASP A 27 -10.95 8.87 -3.02
N GLN A 28 -10.70 8.47 -4.26
CA GLN A 28 -11.04 9.24 -5.45
C GLN A 28 -12.37 8.80 -6.08
N GLY A 29 -13.10 7.92 -5.39
CA GLY A 29 -14.41 7.44 -5.82
C GLY A 29 -14.34 6.33 -6.85
N ARG A 30 -15.49 6.06 -7.48
CA ARG A 30 -15.67 4.93 -8.39
C ARG A 30 -15.06 5.18 -9.76
N VAL A 31 -14.07 4.39 -10.15
CA VAL A 31 -13.40 4.47 -11.45
C VAL A 31 -13.15 3.12 -12.12
N CYS A 32 -13.34 2.02 -11.38
CA CYS A 32 -13.14 0.66 -11.89
C CYS A 32 -14.35 -0.24 -11.57
N PRO A 33 -14.43 -1.46 -12.15
CA PRO A 33 -15.49 -2.41 -11.84
C PRO A 33 -15.52 -2.82 -10.35
N PRO A 34 -16.69 -3.19 -9.78
CA PRO A 34 -16.84 -3.49 -8.35
C PRO A 34 -15.96 -4.64 -7.80
N ASP A 35 -15.48 -5.55 -8.66
CA ASP A 35 -14.60 -6.65 -8.27
C ASP A 35 -13.11 -6.24 -8.24
N GLN A 36 -12.80 -5.00 -8.60
CA GLN A 36 -11.45 -4.45 -8.67
C GLN A 36 -11.28 -3.27 -7.71
N ILE A 37 -10.05 -3.00 -7.33
CA ILE A 37 -9.66 -1.77 -6.63
C ILE A 37 -8.45 -1.22 -7.37
N GLN A 38 -8.53 0.04 -7.78
CA GLN A 38 -7.39 0.73 -8.37
C GLN A 38 -6.59 1.42 -7.26
N ILE A 39 -5.32 1.08 -7.15
CA ILE A 39 -4.41 1.71 -6.20
C ILE A 39 -3.49 2.65 -6.97
N GLY A 40 -3.19 3.80 -6.39
CA GLY A 40 -2.27 4.79 -6.91
C GLY A 40 -1.14 5.04 -5.91
N LEU A 41 0.07 5.21 -6.41
CA LEU A 41 1.24 5.65 -5.65
C LEU A 41 1.88 6.86 -6.32
N GLN A 42 2.10 7.92 -5.54
CA GLN A 42 2.81 9.12 -5.97
C GLN A 42 3.93 9.46 -4.97
N LEU A 43 5.14 9.73 -5.47
CA LEU A 43 6.25 10.26 -4.67
C LEU A 43 6.34 11.77 -4.83
N VAL A 44 6.56 12.50 -3.74
CA VAL A 44 6.49 13.96 -3.71
C VAL A 44 7.68 14.54 -2.95
N GLY A 45 8.00 15.80 -3.24
CA GLY A 45 9.03 16.52 -2.51
C GLY A 45 10.41 15.95 -2.81
N ASN A 46 11.09 15.45 -1.78
CA ASN A 46 12.42 14.84 -1.87
C ASN A 46 12.39 13.32 -1.58
N VAL A 47 11.21 12.70 -1.63
CA VAL A 47 11.08 11.25 -1.51
C VAL A 47 11.54 10.62 -2.82
N ASP A 48 12.79 10.13 -2.83
CA ASP A 48 13.43 9.58 -4.03
C ASP A 48 13.84 8.10 -3.84
N TRP A 49 13.80 7.60 -2.61
CA TRP A 49 14.05 6.19 -2.31
C TRP A 49 12.86 5.33 -2.68
N TRP A 50 13.11 4.06 -3.00
CA TRP A 50 12.07 3.12 -3.41
C TRP A 50 10.93 3.07 -2.39
N LYS A 51 9.70 3.07 -2.92
CA LYS A 51 8.44 2.85 -2.21
C LYS A 51 7.60 1.86 -3.00
N GLY A 52 6.88 1.00 -2.30
CA GLY A 52 6.02 -0.01 -2.91
C GLY A 52 4.68 -0.11 -2.21
N ILE A 53 3.65 -0.44 -3.00
CA ILE A 53 2.40 -0.99 -2.50
C ILE A 53 2.38 -2.48 -2.85
N ILE A 54 2.27 -3.32 -1.83
CA ILE A 54 2.45 -4.76 -1.93
C ILE A 54 1.22 -5.46 -1.35
N LEU A 55 0.84 -6.58 -1.94
CA LEU A 55 -0.03 -7.56 -1.31
C LEU A 55 0.83 -8.69 -0.74
N PHE A 56 0.70 -8.96 0.56
CA PHE A 56 1.56 -9.91 1.27
C PHE A 56 0.73 -10.92 2.06
N ASN A 57 1.07 -12.20 2.02
CA ASN A 57 0.51 -13.24 2.88
C ASN A 57 1.63 -14.20 3.36
N GLN A 58 1.26 -15.31 4.00
CA GLN A 58 2.24 -16.30 4.46
C GLN A 58 2.93 -17.06 3.32
N GLU A 59 2.34 -17.10 2.14
CA GLU A 59 2.83 -17.85 0.98
C GLU A 59 3.76 -17.02 0.10
N GLY A 60 3.71 -15.70 0.21
CA GLY A 60 4.59 -14.80 -0.52
C GLY A 60 4.05 -13.38 -0.64
N TYR A 61 4.57 -12.68 -1.64
CA TYR A 61 4.21 -11.30 -1.92
C TYR A 61 3.99 -11.05 -3.40
N GLN A 62 3.17 -10.06 -3.69
CA GLN A 62 2.92 -9.53 -5.01
C GLN A 62 3.05 -8.01 -4.94
N THR A 63 4.02 -7.46 -5.66
CA THR A 63 4.11 -6.01 -5.85
C THR A 63 2.97 -5.55 -6.74
N VAL A 64 2.14 -4.63 -6.22
CA VAL A 64 1.06 -4.02 -6.99
C VAL A 64 1.61 -2.86 -7.81
N ILE A 65 2.39 -1.99 -7.15
CA ILE A 65 3.00 -0.80 -7.73
C ILE A 65 4.28 -0.53 -6.95
N ASP A 66 5.32 -0.09 -7.63
CA ASP A 66 6.49 0.49 -6.99
C ASP A 66 7.06 1.68 -7.77
N ARG A 67 7.77 2.52 -7.03
CA ARG A 67 8.35 3.77 -7.54
C ARG A 67 9.66 4.07 -6.84
N ALA A 68 10.61 4.62 -7.58
CA ALA A 68 11.87 5.15 -7.07
C ALA A 68 12.33 6.32 -7.94
N GLY A 69 13.29 7.09 -7.42
CA GLY A 69 13.83 8.27 -8.07
C GLY A 69 12.87 9.47 -8.04
N PRO A 70 13.20 10.57 -8.75
CA PRO A 70 12.45 11.81 -8.71
C PRO A 70 11.10 11.74 -9.45
N ASN A 71 10.51 10.56 -9.59
CA ASN A 71 9.34 10.33 -10.42
C ASN A 71 8.07 10.81 -9.70
N ARG A 72 7.56 11.96 -10.14
CA ARG A 72 6.42 12.65 -9.51
C ARG A 72 5.07 12.26 -10.09
N ASP A 73 5.03 11.46 -11.15
CA ASP A 73 3.76 10.97 -11.70
C ASP A 73 3.11 9.98 -10.74
N VAL A 74 1.79 9.80 -10.91
CA VAL A 74 1.06 8.74 -10.23
C VAL A 74 1.21 7.45 -11.03
N ALA A 75 1.69 6.39 -10.39
CA ALA A 75 1.59 5.05 -10.94
C ALA A 75 0.34 4.37 -10.39
N TYR A 76 -0.35 3.62 -11.24
CA TYR A 76 -1.55 2.88 -10.87
C TYR A 76 -1.36 1.38 -11.06
N GLY A 77 -1.99 0.61 -10.19
CA GLY A 77 -2.09 -0.84 -10.26
C GLY A 77 -3.49 -1.27 -9.83
N ILE A 78 -3.88 -2.47 -10.25
CA ILE A 78 -5.21 -3.01 -9.96
C ILE A 78 -5.04 -4.27 -9.11
N ILE A 79 -5.82 -4.35 -8.05
CA ILE A 79 -5.97 -5.58 -7.25
C ILE A 79 -7.42 -6.05 -7.33
N LYS A 80 -7.68 -7.32 -7.04
CA LYS A 80 -9.06 -7.79 -6.90
C LYS A 80 -9.55 -7.50 -5.49
N THR A 81 -10.83 -7.16 -5.35
CA THR A 81 -11.44 -7.02 -4.02
C THR A 81 -11.31 -8.32 -3.21
N SER A 82 -11.35 -9.48 -3.89
CA SER A 82 -11.15 -10.78 -3.27
C SER A 82 -9.73 -11.02 -2.74
N ASP A 83 -8.71 -10.27 -3.18
CA ASP A 83 -7.35 -10.40 -2.63
C ASP A 83 -7.30 -9.96 -1.14
N LEU A 84 -8.24 -9.14 -0.70
CA LEU A 84 -8.31 -8.62 0.67
C LEU A 84 -9.30 -9.39 1.57
N ILE A 85 -10.08 -10.33 1.03
CA ILE A 85 -11.14 -11.03 1.78
C ILE A 85 -10.66 -12.42 2.19
N ASP A 86 -10.90 -12.79 3.46
CA ASP A 86 -10.67 -14.15 3.97
C ASP A 86 -11.80 -15.08 3.51
N ILE A 87 -11.69 -15.61 2.29
CA ILE A 87 -12.73 -16.50 1.75
C ILE A 87 -12.49 -17.98 2.05
N ASN A 88 -11.28 -18.42 2.39
CA ASN A 88 -10.97 -19.80 2.78
C ASN A 88 -9.65 -19.85 3.57
N GLN A 89 -9.72 -20.25 4.85
CA GLN A 89 -8.55 -20.37 5.73
C GLN A 89 -7.64 -21.53 5.30
N GLU A 90 -6.67 -21.19 4.46
CA GLU A 90 -5.28 -21.68 4.42
C GLU A 90 -4.61 -20.85 3.30
N GLY A 91 -3.78 -19.86 3.67
CA GLY A 91 -3.12 -18.94 2.72
C GLY A 91 -3.95 -17.72 2.21
N GLY A 92 -5.24 -17.64 2.53
CA GLY A 92 -6.23 -16.87 1.76
C GLY A 92 -6.24 -15.33 1.82
N VAL A 93 -5.69 -14.68 2.86
CA VAL A 93 -5.74 -13.21 2.99
C VAL A 93 -4.41 -12.58 2.62
N LYS A 94 -4.41 -11.70 1.61
CA LYS A 94 -3.30 -10.79 1.40
C LYS A 94 -3.53 -9.47 2.13
N TYR A 95 -2.55 -9.06 2.90
CA TYR A 95 -2.50 -7.76 3.54
C TYR A 95 -1.97 -6.71 2.57
N LEU A 96 -2.58 -5.52 2.58
CA LEU A 96 -2.03 -4.38 1.87
C LEU A 96 -0.87 -3.80 2.70
N VAL A 97 0.32 -3.78 2.11
CA VAL A 97 1.56 -3.37 2.75
C VAL A 97 2.15 -2.19 2.01
N LEU A 98 2.55 -1.17 2.77
CA LEU A 98 3.36 -0.04 2.30
C LEU A 98 4.83 -0.37 2.58
N GLY A 99 5.61 -0.57 1.51
CA GLY A 99 7.04 -0.86 1.59
C GLY A 99 7.90 0.37 1.31
N LYS A 100 9.08 0.43 1.92
CA LYS A 100 10.11 1.44 1.63
C LYS A 100 11.50 0.84 1.61
N ALA A 101 12.41 1.45 0.86
CA ALA A 101 13.82 1.14 0.97
C ALA A 101 14.40 1.73 2.27
N LYS A 102 15.32 0.99 2.88
CA LYS A 102 16.13 1.41 4.03
C LYS A 102 17.60 1.50 3.61
N ALA A 103 18.47 1.76 4.59
CA ALA A 103 19.92 1.82 4.38
C ALA A 103 20.42 0.65 3.52
N PHE A 104 21.35 0.94 2.61
CA PHE A 104 21.89 0.00 1.62
C PHE A 104 20.87 -0.54 0.60
N GLY A 105 19.70 0.11 0.46
CA GLY A 105 18.71 -0.25 -0.55
C GLY A 105 17.86 -1.48 -0.18
N VAL A 106 17.85 -1.89 1.09
CA VAL A 106 17.03 -3.02 1.55
C VAL A 106 15.55 -2.64 1.46
N HIS A 107 14.75 -3.40 0.70
CA HIS A 107 13.31 -3.20 0.64
C HIS A 107 12.65 -3.81 1.88
N THR A 108 11.97 -2.97 2.65
CA THR A 108 11.32 -3.35 3.90
C THR A 108 9.81 -3.14 3.77
N ASN A 109 9.05 -4.16 4.16
CA ASN A 109 7.63 -4.03 4.42
C ASN A 109 7.45 -3.20 5.68
N GLU A 110 7.10 -1.93 5.54
CA GLU A 110 7.13 -1.00 6.67
C GLU A 110 5.80 -1.01 7.43
N TYR A 111 4.70 -0.84 6.69
CA TYR A 111 3.37 -0.70 7.27
C TYR A 111 2.41 -1.73 6.69
N CYS A 112 1.81 -2.56 7.55
CA CYS A 112 0.70 -3.44 7.20
C CYS A 112 -0.63 -2.74 7.52
N ILE A 113 -1.50 -2.55 6.53
CA ILE A 113 -2.83 -1.95 6.71
C ILE A 113 -3.82 -3.05 7.08
N THR A 114 -4.00 -3.26 8.38
CA THR A 114 -4.75 -4.39 8.96
C THR A 114 -6.26 -4.38 8.68
N ASN A 115 -6.84 -3.21 8.38
CA ASN A 115 -8.26 -3.06 8.09
C ASN A 115 -8.52 -2.68 6.62
N ALA A 116 -7.57 -2.92 5.71
CA ALA A 116 -7.72 -2.61 4.29
C ALA A 116 -8.98 -3.24 3.69
N ASN A 117 -9.30 -4.48 4.05
CA ASN A 117 -10.49 -5.21 3.60
C ASN A 117 -11.83 -4.60 4.06
N GLN A 118 -11.83 -3.82 5.15
CA GLN A 118 -13.00 -3.14 5.67
C GLN A 118 -13.15 -1.73 5.11
N LYS A 119 -12.06 -1.13 4.63
CA LYS A 119 -11.99 0.29 4.26
C LYS A 119 -11.86 0.54 2.77
N LEU A 120 -11.24 -0.38 2.03
CA LEU A 120 -11.08 -0.29 0.59
C LEU A 120 -12.25 -0.99 -0.08
N ILE A 121 -13.09 -0.20 -0.74
CA ILE A 121 -14.33 -0.62 -1.36
C ILE A 121 -14.05 -0.95 -2.83
N GLY A 122 -14.56 -2.09 -3.28
CA GLY A 122 -14.52 -2.47 -4.69
C GLY A 122 -15.14 -1.42 -5.62
N GLY A 123 -14.50 -1.20 -6.76
CA GLY A 123 -14.82 -0.20 -7.77
C GLY A 123 -14.16 1.16 -7.57
N HIS A 124 -13.50 1.39 -6.43
CA HIS A 124 -12.89 2.68 -6.11
C HIS A 124 -11.42 2.78 -6.53
N GLN A 125 -10.95 4.03 -6.66
CA GLN A 125 -9.53 4.35 -6.73
C GLN A 125 -9.04 4.99 -5.45
N TYR A 126 -7.90 4.52 -4.97
CA TYR A 126 -7.24 5.03 -3.78
C TYR A 126 -5.83 5.49 -4.08
N LEU A 127 -5.48 6.71 -3.67
CA LEU A 127 -4.15 7.28 -3.90
C LEU A 127 -3.38 7.41 -2.59
N PHE A 128 -2.21 6.78 -2.54
CA PHE A 128 -1.19 7.00 -1.52
C PHE A 128 -0.15 7.97 -2.07
N LYS A 129 -0.04 9.13 -1.43
CA LYS A 129 0.91 10.18 -1.79
C LYS A 129 1.97 10.28 -0.70
N TRP A 130 3.16 9.79 -0.98
CA TRP A 130 4.29 9.76 -0.06
C TRP A 130 5.05 11.09 -0.14
N GLU A 131 4.94 11.90 0.91
CA GLU A 131 5.45 13.28 0.94
C GLU A 131 6.74 13.43 1.73
N LYS A 132 6.99 12.52 2.66
CA LYS A 132 8.19 12.49 3.49
C LYS A 132 8.58 11.06 3.83
N ASP A 133 9.88 10.81 3.82
CA ASP A 133 10.55 9.56 4.18
C ASP A 133 11.26 9.64 5.53
#